data_AF-A0A852AXE7-F1
#
_entry.id   AF-A0A852AXE7-F1
#
_cell.length_a   1.000
_cell.length_b   1.000
_cell.length_c   1.000
_cell.angle_alpha   90.00
_cell.angle_beta   90.00
_cell.angle_gamma   90.00
#
_symmetry.space_group_name_H-M   'P 1'
#
loop_
_entity.id
_entity.type
_entity.pdbx_description
1 polymer ?
#
loop_
_entity_poly.entity_id
_entity_poly.type
_entity_poly.pdbx_seq_one_letter_code
_entity_poly.pdbx_strand_id
1 'polypeptide(L)'
;QERQSIIRYWLENLRAKQGESLHNVHFLEGQPISLGSPQRGFGVPSPLTPPVPPPDDICDYFGVKIAMYFAWLGFYTSAMVYPAVLGSILYTFTDSDQTSQDISCVVFAIFNVIWATLFLEEWKRRGAEFAYKWGTLDTPAESIEEPRPQFRGTKRISPVTSAEEFYYPPWKRLLFQGLVSLPVCLACLAIVFLLMLACFQLQELVLSIQELPRVLRFLPKIILAVIVTACDELYKKVALWLNDMGAL
;
A
#
# COMPACT_ATOMS: atom_id res chain seq x y z
N GLN A 1 10.83 -20.34 4.47
CA GLN A 1 10.99 -19.28 3.45
C GLN A 1 12.42 -18.83 3.23
N GLU A 2 13.23 -18.66 4.28
CA GLU A 2 14.64 -18.21 4.17
C GLU A 2 15.45 -18.97 3.12
N ARG A 3 15.28 -20.30 3.00
CA ARG A 3 15.94 -21.07 1.95
C ARG A 3 15.50 -20.67 0.53
N GLN A 4 14.21 -20.37 0.33
CA GLN A 4 13.67 -19.94 -0.96
C GLN A 4 14.05 -18.49 -1.28
N SER A 5 14.10 -17.60 -0.27
CA SER A 5 14.60 -16.24 -0.46
C SER A 5 16.10 -16.21 -0.71
N ILE A 6 16.88 -17.07 -0.05
CA ILE A 6 18.32 -17.26 -0.33
C ILE A 6 18.50 -17.83 -1.73
N ILE A 7 17.72 -18.82 -2.15
CA ILE A 7 17.80 -19.37 -3.52
C ILE A 7 17.42 -18.32 -4.57
N ARG A 8 16.36 -17.54 -4.34
CA ARG A 8 15.99 -16.40 -5.22
C ARG A 8 17.07 -15.33 -5.24
N TYR A 9 17.61 -14.99 -4.07
CA TYR A 9 18.73 -14.07 -3.91
C TYR A 9 19.93 -14.54 -4.74
N TRP A 10 20.33 -15.80 -4.61
CA TRP A 10 21.41 -16.36 -5.42
C TRP A 10 21.05 -16.39 -6.90
N LEU A 11 19.82 -16.73 -7.30
CA LEU A 11 19.38 -16.72 -8.69
C LEU A 11 19.36 -15.32 -9.32
N GLU A 12 18.97 -14.29 -8.57
CA GLU A 12 18.93 -12.89 -9.03
C GLU A 12 20.34 -12.27 -9.06
N ASN A 13 21.24 -12.69 -8.16
CA ASN A 13 22.65 -12.26 -8.15
C ASN A 13 23.59 -13.14 -8.99
N LEU A 14 23.13 -14.30 -9.49
CA LEU A 14 23.88 -15.13 -10.42
C LEU A 14 23.95 -14.41 -11.76
N ARG A 15 25.02 -13.63 -11.95
CA ARG A 15 25.39 -13.08 -13.25
C ARG A 15 25.99 -14.19 -14.11
N ALA A 16 25.35 -14.53 -15.22
CA ALA A 16 25.92 -15.41 -16.21
C ALA A 16 27.25 -14.81 -16.74
N LYS A 17 28.35 -15.58 -16.66
CA LYS A 17 29.52 -15.34 -17.51
C LYS A 17 29.30 -16.00 -18.86
N GLN A 18 29.86 -15.39 -19.90
CA GLN A 18 29.67 -15.79 -21.30
C GLN A 18 30.14 -17.25 -21.50
N GLY A 19 29.19 -18.17 -21.76
CA GLY A 19 29.50 -19.51 -22.30
C GLY A 19 29.08 -20.75 -21.50
N GLU A 20 28.41 -20.64 -20.35
CA GLU A 20 27.97 -21.85 -19.63
C GLU A 20 26.60 -22.37 -20.09
N SER A 21 26.55 -23.66 -20.43
CA SER A 21 25.33 -24.39 -20.76
C SER A 21 25.20 -25.61 -19.86
N LEU A 22 24.02 -25.81 -19.30
CA LEU A 22 23.66 -27.01 -18.54
C LEU A 22 22.56 -27.75 -19.30
N HIS A 23 22.95 -28.87 -19.92
CA HIS A 23 22.10 -29.92 -20.48
C HIS A 23 20.85 -29.47 -21.26
N ASN A 24 21.00 -29.33 -22.58
CA ASN A 24 19.96 -29.36 -23.62
C ASN A 24 18.72 -28.46 -23.44
N VAL A 25 18.78 -27.42 -22.63
CA VAL A 25 17.73 -26.39 -22.57
C VAL A 25 18.35 -25.03 -22.91
N HIS A 26 17.97 -24.49 -24.06
CA HIS A 26 18.24 -23.10 -24.42
C HIS A 26 17.23 -22.20 -23.71
N PHE A 27 17.69 -21.47 -22.69
CA PHE A 27 16.90 -20.44 -22.04
C PHE A 27 17.04 -19.12 -22.82
N LEU A 28 15.91 -18.50 -23.16
CA LEU A 28 15.87 -17.16 -23.74
C LEU A 28 16.08 -16.12 -22.63
N GLU A 29 16.86 -15.08 -22.95
CA GLU A 29 17.31 -14.02 -22.05
C GLU A 29 16.13 -13.34 -21.32
N GLY A 30 16.17 -13.34 -19.98
CA GLY A 30 15.25 -12.54 -19.14
C GLY A 30 13.95 -13.19 -18.66
N GLN A 31 13.73 -14.50 -18.82
CA GLN A 31 12.55 -15.17 -18.24
C GLN A 31 12.84 -15.70 -16.82
N PRO A 32 12.07 -15.29 -15.78
CA PRO A 32 12.18 -15.90 -14.45
C PRO A 32 11.65 -17.33 -14.47
N ILE A 33 12.43 -18.28 -13.96
CA ILE A 33 11.98 -19.66 -13.75
C ILE A 33 11.05 -19.67 -12.53
N SER A 34 9.75 -19.43 -12.75
CA SER A 34 8.73 -19.67 -11.74
C SER A 34 8.51 -21.17 -11.61
N LEU A 35 9.37 -21.84 -10.83
CA LEU A 35 9.06 -23.18 -10.35
C LEU A 35 7.92 -23.02 -9.33
N GLY A 36 6.68 -23.18 -9.80
CA GLY A 36 5.52 -23.29 -8.94
C GLY A 36 5.78 -24.40 -7.93
N SER A 37 5.98 -24.04 -6.66
CA SER A 37 5.98 -25.01 -5.59
C SER A 37 4.61 -25.73 -5.58
N PRO A 38 4.58 -27.05 -5.30
CA PRO A 38 3.32 -27.76 -5.22
C PRO A 38 2.45 -27.09 -4.16
N GLN A 39 1.33 -26.53 -4.60
CA GLN A 39 0.23 -26.07 -3.75
C GLN A 39 -0.23 -27.26 -2.90
N ARG A 40 0.40 -27.44 -1.74
CA ARG A 40 -0.13 -28.33 -0.70
C ARG A 40 -1.33 -27.58 -0.15
N GLY A 41 -2.51 -27.99 -0.61
CA GLY A 41 -3.77 -27.27 -0.45
C GLY A 41 -4.00 -26.78 0.97
N PHE A 42 -4.48 -25.55 1.08
CA PHE A 42 -5.12 -25.06 2.29
C PHE A 42 -6.21 -26.07 2.68
N GLY A 43 -6.01 -26.80 3.77
CA GLY A 43 -7.10 -27.47 4.44
C GLY A 43 -8.13 -26.42 4.81
N VAL A 44 -9.39 -26.67 4.46
CA VAL A 44 -10.53 -25.84 4.88
C VAL A 44 -10.45 -25.71 6.41
N PRO A 45 -10.34 -24.49 6.97
CA PRO A 45 -10.26 -24.34 8.42
C PRO A 45 -11.56 -24.85 9.04
N SER A 46 -11.43 -25.78 9.97
CA SER A 46 -12.53 -26.27 10.80
C SER A 46 -13.19 -25.10 11.56
N PRO A 47 -14.52 -25.09 11.79
CA PRO A 47 -15.28 -23.93 12.26
C PRO A 47 -14.92 -23.37 13.65
N LEU A 48 -13.96 -23.98 14.36
CA LEU A 48 -13.64 -23.71 15.76
C LEU A 48 -12.25 -23.08 15.96
N THR A 49 -11.50 -22.78 14.89
CA THR A 49 -10.25 -22.03 15.00
C THR A 49 -10.53 -20.52 14.99
N PRO A 50 -9.94 -19.71 15.89
CA PRO A 50 -10.01 -18.25 15.78
C PRO A 50 -9.52 -17.82 14.38
N PRO A 51 -10.16 -16.84 13.74
CA PRO A 51 -10.08 -16.62 12.30
C PRO A 51 -8.71 -16.14 11.78
N VAL A 52 -7.70 -15.97 12.65
CA VAL A 52 -6.38 -15.49 12.27
C VAL A 52 -5.32 -16.35 12.99
N PRO A 53 -4.48 -17.11 12.24
CA PRO A 53 -3.35 -17.82 12.84
C PRO A 53 -2.36 -16.81 13.45
N PRO A 54 -1.59 -17.20 14.48
CA PRO A 54 -0.67 -16.30 15.16
C PRO A 54 0.32 -15.68 14.16
N PRO A 55 0.69 -14.40 14.33
CA PRO A 55 1.55 -13.68 13.38
C PRO A 55 2.90 -14.37 13.11
N ASP A 56 3.38 -15.14 14.09
CA ASP A 56 4.66 -15.84 14.04
C ASP A 56 4.64 -16.98 13.01
N ASP A 57 3.56 -17.77 12.92
CA ASP A 57 3.43 -18.84 11.92
C ASP A 57 3.34 -18.29 10.48
N ILE A 58 2.71 -17.12 10.33
CA ILE A 58 2.65 -16.39 9.05
C ILE A 58 4.03 -15.87 8.68
N CYS A 59 4.81 -15.42 9.66
CA CYS A 59 6.19 -14.94 9.46
C CYS A 59 7.09 -16.04 8.93
N ASP A 60 7.03 -17.24 9.51
CA ASP A 60 7.88 -18.36 9.10
C ASP A 60 7.58 -18.85 7.65
N TYR A 61 6.32 -18.74 7.24
CA TYR A 61 5.84 -19.24 5.95
C TYR A 61 5.78 -18.20 4.82
N PHE A 62 5.32 -16.96 5.10
CA PHE A 62 5.14 -15.85 4.14
C PHE A 62 6.16 -14.71 4.33
N GLY A 63 6.87 -14.68 5.45
CA GLY A 63 7.96 -13.75 5.71
C GLY A 63 7.49 -12.49 6.41
N VAL A 64 8.49 -11.76 6.90
CA VAL A 64 8.29 -10.60 7.79
C VAL A 64 7.43 -9.51 7.17
N LYS A 65 7.60 -9.20 5.88
CA LYS A 65 6.81 -8.15 5.19
C LYS A 65 5.31 -8.47 5.19
N ILE A 66 4.94 -9.73 4.93
CA ILE A 66 3.53 -10.16 4.87
C ILE A 66 2.97 -10.34 6.28
N ALA A 67 3.75 -10.90 7.21
CA ALA A 67 3.35 -11.04 8.61
C ALA A 67 3.11 -9.69 9.29
N MET A 68 3.94 -8.68 9.02
CA MET A 68 3.75 -7.32 9.54
C MET A 68 2.45 -6.69 9.05
N TYR A 69 2.06 -6.93 7.78
CA TYR A 69 0.77 -6.47 7.25
C TYR A 69 -0.41 -7.13 7.97
N PHE A 70 -0.39 -8.45 8.16
CA PHE A 70 -1.47 -9.15 8.88
C PHE A 70 -1.52 -8.77 10.36
N ALA A 71 -0.37 -8.58 11.01
CA ALA A 71 -0.29 -8.08 12.38
C ALA A 71 -0.89 -6.68 12.50
N TRP A 72 -0.59 -5.77 11.55
CA TRP A 72 -1.19 -4.44 11.47
C TRP A 72 -2.69 -4.51 11.26
N LEU A 73 -3.14 -5.33 10.31
CA LEU A 73 -4.56 -5.48 9.98
C LEU A 73 -5.37 -6.02 11.18
N GLY A 74 -4.83 -7.02 11.89
CA GLY A 74 -5.43 -7.54 13.12
C GLY A 74 -5.50 -6.48 14.23
N PHE A 75 -4.42 -5.72 14.41
CA PHE A 75 -4.43 -4.60 15.35
C PHE A 75 -5.45 -3.52 14.97
N TYR A 76 -5.49 -3.10 13.70
CA TYR A 76 -6.42 -2.09 13.19
C TYR A 76 -7.88 -2.49 13.37
N THR A 77 -8.23 -3.72 13.00
CA THR A 77 -9.61 -4.23 13.14
C THR A 77 -10.04 -4.29 14.60
N SER A 78 -9.16 -4.72 15.51
CA SER A 78 -9.45 -4.70 16.95
C SER A 78 -9.60 -3.27 17.50
N ALA A 79 -8.78 -2.33 17.03
CA ALA A 79 -8.81 -0.94 17.48
C ALA A 79 -10.02 -0.15 16.95
N MET A 80 -10.56 -0.51 15.78
CA MET A 80 -11.77 0.11 15.22
C MET A 80 -13.03 -0.18 16.04
N VAL A 81 -13.03 -1.21 16.90
CA VAL A 81 -14.17 -1.51 17.77
C VAL A 81 -14.45 -0.36 18.73
N TYR A 82 -13.42 0.33 19.25
CA TYR A 82 -13.59 1.46 20.17
C TYR A 82 -14.40 2.63 19.56
N PRO A 83 -14.01 3.22 18.41
CA PRO A 83 -14.80 4.27 17.77
C PRO A 83 -16.14 3.75 17.24
N ALA A 84 -16.25 2.49 16.81
CA ALA A 84 -17.52 1.93 16.37
C ALA A 84 -18.56 1.87 17.51
N VAL A 85 -18.16 1.40 18.69
CA VAL A 85 -19.05 1.33 19.86
C VAL A 85 -19.40 2.74 20.34
N LEU A 86 -18.43 3.63 20.51
CA LEU A 86 -18.69 4.99 20.97
C LEU A 86 -19.57 5.77 19.97
N GLY A 87 -19.27 5.67 18.67
CA GLY A 87 -20.05 6.32 17.63
C GLY A 87 -21.49 5.81 17.58
N SER A 88 -21.71 4.50 17.78
CA SER A 88 -23.05 3.92 17.85
C SER A 88 -23.85 4.44 19.05
N ILE A 89 -23.20 4.57 20.21
CA ILE A 89 -23.82 5.13 21.42
C ILE A 89 -24.23 6.60 21.17
N LEU A 90 -23.31 7.43 20.67
CA LEU A 90 -23.58 8.85 20.40
C LEU A 90 -24.65 9.05 19.31
N TYR A 91 -24.72 8.15 18.33
CA TYR A 91 -25.77 8.17 17.31
C TYR A 91 -27.18 8.05 17.93
N THR A 92 -27.37 7.16 18.92
CA THR A 92 -28.66 7.03 19.60
C THR A 92 -29.04 8.27 20.43
N PHE A 93 -28.06 8.99 20.98
CA PHE A 93 -28.29 10.23 21.74
C PHE A 93 -28.48 11.48 20.87
N THR A 94 -28.09 11.41 19.59
CA THR A 94 -28.24 12.51 18.63
C THR A 94 -29.69 12.71 18.21
N ASP A 95 -30.51 11.65 18.25
CA ASP A 95 -31.90 11.67 17.76
C ASP A 95 -32.86 12.52 18.61
N SER A 96 -32.43 12.95 19.80
CA SER A 96 -33.33 13.62 20.76
C SER A 96 -33.43 15.14 20.61
N ASP A 97 -32.36 15.87 20.22
CA ASP A 97 -32.36 17.35 20.13
C ASP A 97 -31.15 17.91 19.35
N GLN A 98 -31.30 19.08 18.70
CA GLN A 98 -30.21 19.77 17.96
C GLN A 98 -29.02 20.16 18.86
N THR A 99 -29.28 20.55 20.11
CA THR A 99 -28.23 20.85 21.10
C THR A 99 -27.46 19.59 21.51
N SER A 100 -28.13 18.42 21.54
CA SER A 100 -27.50 17.12 21.80
C SER A 100 -26.56 16.71 20.66
N GLN A 101 -26.93 17.03 19.41
CA GLN A 101 -26.12 16.75 18.24
C GLN A 101 -24.78 17.52 18.25
N ASP A 102 -24.81 18.82 18.53
CA ASP A 102 -23.60 19.64 18.56
C ASP A 102 -22.64 19.19 19.67
N ILE A 103 -23.18 18.91 20.87
CA ILE A 103 -22.39 18.40 21.99
C ILE A 103 -21.80 17.04 21.65
N SER A 104 -22.59 16.12 21.08
CA SER A 104 -22.11 14.79 20.68
C SER A 104 -21.02 14.88 19.61
N CYS A 105 -21.12 15.80 18.67
CA CYS A 105 -20.11 16.04 17.64
C CYS A 105 -18.77 16.48 18.24
N VAL A 106 -18.79 17.45 19.15
CA VAL A 106 -17.56 17.95 19.82
C VAL A 106 -16.91 16.84 20.66
N VAL A 107 -17.71 16.10 21.44
CA VAL A 107 -17.21 14.97 22.25
C VAL A 107 -16.60 13.89 21.36
N PHE A 108 -17.25 13.53 20.26
CA PHE A 108 -16.74 12.55 19.31
C PHE A 108 -15.45 13.02 18.62
N ALA A 109 -15.35 14.30 18.27
CA ALA A 109 -14.16 14.86 17.64
C ALA A 109 -12.94 14.77 18.57
N ILE A 110 -13.09 15.19 19.83
CA ILE A 110 -12.02 15.10 20.83
C ILE A 110 -11.60 13.65 21.03
N PHE A 111 -12.58 12.75 21.17
CA PHE A 111 -12.31 11.32 21.29
C PHE A 111 -11.53 10.77 20.08
N ASN A 112 -11.93 11.09 18.85
CA ASN A 112 -11.25 10.59 17.64
C ASN A 112 -9.79 11.05 17.58
N VAL A 113 -9.50 12.30 17.96
CA VAL A 113 -8.13 12.80 18.00
C VAL A 113 -7.30 12.00 19.01
N ILE A 114 -7.81 11.82 20.23
CA ILE A 114 -7.12 11.05 21.27
C ILE A 114 -6.95 9.58 20.85
N TRP A 115 -8.00 8.96 20.31
CA TRP A 115 -7.96 7.58 19.86
C TRP A 115 -6.96 7.40 18.71
N ALA A 116 -6.95 8.30 17.72
CA ALA A 116 -6.04 8.22 16.59
C ALA A 116 -4.57 8.38 17.02
N THR A 117 -4.28 9.29 17.96
CA THR A 117 -2.91 9.45 18.49
C THR A 117 -2.48 8.21 19.28
N LEU A 118 -3.33 7.71 20.19
CA LEU A 118 -3.03 6.48 20.94
C LEU A 118 -2.86 5.27 20.02
N PHE A 119 -3.70 5.14 18.98
CA PHE A 119 -3.61 4.07 17.99
C PHE A 119 -2.27 4.09 17.26
N LEU A 120 -1.83 5.26 16.79
CA LEU A 120 -0.56 5.40 16.09
C LEU A 120 0.64 5.14 17.01
N GLU A 121 0.63 5.66 18.23
CA GLU A 121 1.71 5.45 19.20
C GLU A 121 1.79 3.98 19.65
N GLU A 122 0.64 3.34 19.90
CA GLU A 122 0.58 1.92 20.25
C GLU A 122 1.07 1.05 19.09
N TRP A 123 0.70 1.38 17.85
CA TRP A 123 1.22 0.69 16.67
C TRP A 123 2.73 0.86 16.51
N LYS A 124 3.27 2.07 16.69
CA LYS A 124 4.74 2.29 16.62
C LYS A 124 5.47 1.40 17.63
N ARG A 125 4.96 1.30 18.86
CA ARG A 125 5.53 0.45 19.91
C ARG A 125 5.44 -1.05 19.55
N ARG A 126 4.26 -1.53 19.15
CA ARG A 126 4.04 -2.94 18.78
C ARG A 126 4.80 -3.33 17.52
N GLY A 127 4.86 -2.43 16.53
CA GLY A 127 5.63 -2.61 15.31
C GLY A 127 7.12 -2.77 15.58
N ALA A 128 7.67 -2.00 16.53
CA ALA A 128 9.06 -2.17 16.98
C ALA A 128 9.27 -3.50 17.72
N GLU A 129 8.32 -3.92 18.57
CA GLU A 129 8.37 -5.22 19.26
C GLU A 129 8.36 -6.39 18.26
N PHE A 130 7.48 -6.35 17.25
CA PHE A 130 7.44 -7.37 16.20
C PHE A 130 8.70 -7.36 15.34
N ALA A 131 9.20 -6.18 14.95
CA ALA A 131 10.45 -6.06 14.21
C ALA A 131 11.66 -6.60 14.99
N TYR A 132 11.66 -6.42 16.33
CA TYR A 132 12.68 -6.98 17.22
C TYR A 132 12.57 -8.51 17.29
N LYS A 133 11.37 -9.04 17.56
CA LYS A 133 11.12 -10.50 17.65
C LYS A 133 11.48 -11.24 16.37
N TRP A 134 11.20 -10.64 15.22
CA TRP A 134 11.49 -11.23 13.91
C TRP A 134 12.90 -10.90 13.39
N GLY A 135 13.74 -10.23 14.18
CA GLY A 135 15.15 -9.99 13.86
C GLY A 135 15.40 -8.99 12.72
N THR A 136 14.39 -8.21 12.31
CA THR A 136 14.51 -7.21 11.24
C THR A 136 14.80 -5.80 11.73
N LEU A 137 14.86 -5.58 13.04
CA LEU A 137 15.06 -4.25 13.64
C LEU A 137 16.44 -3.65 13.33
N ASP A 138 17.49 -4.48 13.34
CA ASP A 138 18.90 -4.03 13.23
C ASP A 138 19.47 -4.15 11.82
N THR A 139 18.71 -4.72 10.87
CA THR A 139 19.09 -4.75 9.46
C THR A 139 18.79 -3.41 8.82
N PRO A 140 19.79 -2.60 8.43
CA PRO A 140 19.55 -1.33 7.76
C PRO A 140 18.69 -1.61 6.52
N ALA A 141 17.52 -0.96 6.43
CA ALA A 141 16.61 -1.11 5.30
C ALA A 141 17.31 -0.91 3.94
N GLU A 142 18.38 -0.11 3.92
CA GLU A 142 19.21 0.20 2.75
C GLU A 142 20.23 -0.90 2.38
N SER A 143 20.54 -1.83 3.29
CA SER A 143 21.59 -2.85 3.11
C SER A 143 21.11 -4.21 2.59
N ILE A 144 19.81 -4.50 2.69
CA ILE A 144 19.19 -5.74 2.16
C ILE A 144 18.48 -5.47 0.83
N GLU A 145 17.96 -4.27 0.62
CA GLU A 145 17.25 -3.94 -0.60
C GLU A 145 18.26 -3.64 -1.70
N GLU A 146 18.72 -4.71 -2.36
CA GLU A 146 19.52 -4.60 -3.57
C GLU A 146 18.86 -3.62 -4.53
N PRO A 147 19.65 -2.75 -5.18
CA PRO A 147 19.11 -1.76 -6.09
C PRO A 147 18.24 -2.49 -7.11
N ARG A 148 16.99 -2.02 -7.26
CA ARG A 148 16.00 -2.59 -8.21
C ARG A 148 16.73 -2.98 -9.51
N PRO A 149 16.46 -4.14 -10.12
CA PRO A 149 17.22 -4.61 -11.29
C PRO A 149 17.20 -3.64 -12.49
N GLN A 150 16.24 -2.71 -12.52
CA GLN A 150 16.10 -1.64 -13.51
C GLN A 150 16.85 -0.35 -13.14
N PHE A 151 17.55 -0.29 -12.00
CA PHE A 151 18.24 0.90 -11.52
C PHE A 151 19.48 1.16 -12.37
N ARG A 152 19.47 2.25 -13.15
CA ARG A 152 20.63 2.71 -13.91
C ARG A 152 21.34 3.81 -13.12
N GLY A 153 22.63 3.62 -12.89
CA GLY A 153 23.47 4.61 -12.21
C GLY A 153 24.91 4.55 -12.69
N THR A 154 25.72 5.51 -12.27
CA THR A 154 27.17 5.44 -12.47
C THR A 154 27.76 4.48 -11.45
N LYS A 155 28.59 3.52 -11.90
CA LYS A 155 29.31 2.62 -10.99
C LYS A 155 30.23 3.42 -10.07
N ARG A 156 30.09 3.23 -8.77
CA ARG A 156 30.94 3.82 -7.74
C ARG A 156 31.30 2.74 -6.72
N ILE A 157 32.52 2.76 -6.21
CA ILE A 157 32.89 1.93 -5.06
C ILE A 157 32.28 2.55 -3.81
N SER A 158 31.49 1.75 -3.09
CA SER A 158 30.89 2.16 -1.83
C SER A 158 31.97 2.44 -0.77
N PRO A 159 31.91 3.57 -0.04
CA PRO A 159 32.90 3.90 0.97
C PRO A 159 32.85 3.00 2.21
N VAL A 160 31.78 2.21 2.38
CA VAL A 160 31.55 1.36 3.57
C VAL A 160 31.75 -0.12 3.25
N THR A 161 31.20 -0.60 2.14
CA THR A 161 31.21 -2.04 1.79
C THR A 161 32.35 -2.40 0.83
N SER A 162 33.05 -1.41 0.26
CA SER A 162 34.03 -1.60 -0.83
C SER A 162 33.48 -2.36 -2.05
N ALA A 163 32.15 -2.53 -2.14
CA ALA A 163 31.47 -3.18 -3.25
C ALA A 163 31.19 -2.19 -4.39
N GLU A 164 31.08 -2.69 -5.63
CA GLU A 164 30.60 -1.90 -6.77
C GLU A 164 29.09 -1.64 -6.61
N GLU A 165 28.71 -0.39 -6.39
CA GLU A 165 27.31 0.03 -6.29
C GLU A 165 26.97 1.03 -7.42
N PHE A 166 25.71 1.04 -7.84
CA PHE A 166 25.21 2.06 -8.75
C PHE A 166 24.83 3.30 -7.94
N TYR A 167 25.46 4.45 -8.22
CA TYR A 167 25.15 5.71 -7.54
C TYR A 167 24.38 6.65 -8.48
N TYR A 168 23.23 7.16 -8.02
CA TYR A 168 22.48 8.22 -8.69
C TYR A 168 22.51 9.50 -7.84
N PRO A 169 22.93 10.65 -8.39
CA PRO A 169 23.08 11.86 -7.60
C PRO A 169 21.73 12.41 -7.10
N PRO A 170 21.60 12.74 -5.79
CA PRO A 170 20.32 13.11 -5.19
C PRO A 170 19.75 14.43 -5.73
N TRP A 171 20.60 15.37 -6.17
CA TRP A 171 20.17 16.64 -6.74
C TRP A 171 19.49 16.49 -8.11
N LYS A 172 19.94 15.54 -8.96
CA LYS A 172 19.26 15.24 -10.23
C LYS A 172 17.91 14.57 -9.98
N ARG A 173 17.84 13.71 -8.96
CA ARG A 173 16.59 13.08 -8.51
C ARG A 173 15.59 14.11 -8.03
N LEU A 174 16.05 15.04 -7.19
CA LEU A 174 15.21 16.12 -6.67
C LEU A 174 14.74 17.06 -7.77
N LEU A 175 15.60 17.39 -8.74
CA LEU A 175 15.26 18.24 -9.87
C LEU A 175 14.21 17.58 -10.77
N PHE A 176 14.33 16.28 -11.06
CA PHE A 176 13.33 15.52 -11.81
C PHE A 176 12.00 15.39 -11.03
N GLN A 177 12.06 15.09 -9.73
CA GLN A 177 10.88 15.04 -8.87
C GLN A 177 10.18 16.40 -8.80
N GLY A 178 10.92 17.48 -8.60
CA GLY A 178 10.36 18.83 -8.48
C GLY A 178 9.82 19.39 -9.80
N LEU A 179 10.56 19.26 -10.90
CA LEU A 179 10.19 19.90 -12.17
C LEU A 179 9.28 19.06 -13.06
N VAL A 180 9.24 17.74 -12.89
CA VAL A 180 8.46 16.84 -13.75
C VAL A 180 7.35 16.15 -12.96
N SER A 181 7.68 15.50 -11.83
CA SER A 181 6.66 14.73 -11.08
C SER A 181 5.62 15.62 -10.41
N LEU A 182 6.04 16.69 -9.74
CA LEU A 182 5.16 17.59 -9.00
C LEU A 182 4.12 18.28 -9.90
N PRO A 183 4.47 18.93 -11.03
CA PRO A 183 3.46 19.56 -11.88
C PRO A 183 2.52 18.54 -12.54
N VAL A 184 3.00 17.34 -12.90
CA VAL A 184 2.14 16.28 -13.44
C VAL A 184 1.14 15.79 -12.38
N CYS A 185 1.59 15.60 -11.14
CA CYS A 185 0.71 15.26 -10.02
C CYS A 185 -0.31 16.37 -9.73
N LEU A 186 0.10 17.64 -9.71
CA LEU A 186 -0.82 18.77 -9.51
C LEU A 186 -1.84 18.90 -10.65
N ALA A 187 -1.41 18.72 -11.90
CA ALA A 187 -2.31 18.72 -13.04
C ALA A 187 -3.33 17.58 -12.95
N CYS A 188 -2.90 16.38 -12.56
CA CYS A 188 -3.81 15.25 -12.35
C CYS A 188 -4.81 15.52 -11.22
N LEU A 189 -4.35 16.04 -10.09
CA LEU A 189 -5.23 16.44 -8.97
C LEU A 189 -6.23 17.52 -9.40
N ALA A 190 -5.80 18.51 -10.18
CA ALA A 190 -6.68 19.54 -10.71
C ALA A 190 -7.74 18.96 -11.66
N ILE A 191 -7.37 18.02 -12.54
CA ILE A 191 -8.32 17.33 -13.43
C ILE A 191 -9.36 16.56 -12.61
N VAL A 192 -8.93 15.78 -11.62
CA VAL A 192 -9.87 15.03 -10.74
C VAL A 192 -10.79 15.99 -9.99
N PHE A 193 -10.27 17.11 -9.50
CA PHE A 193 -11.07 18.13 -8.84
C PHE A 193 -12.12 18.77 -9.77
N LEU A 194 -11.74 19.10 -11.01
CA LEU A 194 -12.67 19.64 -12.01
C LEU A 194 -13.75 18.63 -12.40
N LEU A 195 -13.38 17.35 -12.55
CA LEU A 195 -14.34 16.26 -12.81
C LEU A 195 -15.32 16.09 -11.65
N MET A 196 -14.84 16.20 -10.41
CA MET A 196 -15.70 16.17 -9.22
C MET A 196 -16.68 17.34 -9.21
N LEU A 197 -16.24 18.56 -9.52
CA LEU A 197 -17.12 19.73 -9.63
C LEU A 197 -18.17 19.54 -10.73
N ALA A 198 -17.78 19.02 -11.90
CA ALA A 198 -18.71 18.73 -12.98
C ALA A 198 -19.78 17.68 -12.55
N CYS A 199 -19.38 16.64 -11.82
CA CYS A 199 -20.31 15.67 -11.27
C CYS A 199 -21.25 16.28 -10.23
N PHE A 200 -20.77 17.20 -9.41
CA PHE A 200 -21.60 17.91 -8.43
C PHE A 200 -22.68 18.76 -9.13
N GLN A 201 -22.30 19.50 -10.16
CA GLN A 201 -23.25 20.28 -10.99
C GLN A 201 -24.29 19.38 -11.67
N LEU A 202 -23.87 18.22 -12.20
CA LEU A 202 -24.79 17.22 -12.74
C LEU A 202 -25.74 16.67 -11.66
N GLN A 203 -25.27 16.46 -10.44
CA GLN A 203 -26.10 16.03 -9.33
C GLN A 203 -27.16 17.08 -8.95
N GLU A 204 -26.79 18.35 -8.87
CA GLU A 204 -27.74 19.44 -8.63
C GLU A 204 -28.77 19.56 -9.75
N LEU A 205 -28.36 19.43 -11.01
CA LEU A 205 -29.26 19.44 -12.17
C LEU A 205 -30.29 18.29 -12.09
N VAL A 206 -29.86 17.08 -11.76
CA VAL A 206 -30.74 15.91 -11.63
C VAL A 206 -31.70 16.05 -10.44
N LEU A 207 -31.27 16.68 -9.35
CA LEU A 207 -32.11 16.95 -8.18
C LEU A 207 -33.11 18.09 -8.43
N SER A 208 -32.78 19.04 -9.30
CA SER A 208 -33.64 20.16 -9.71
C SER A 208 -34.87 19.68 -10.51
N ILE A 209 -34.77 18.58 -11.24
CA ILE A 209 -35.89 18.00 -12.00
C ILE A 209 -36.77 17.17 -11.04
N GLN A 210 -37.89 17.77 -10.62
CA GLN A 210 -38.76 17.24 -9.57
C GLN A 210 -39.50 15.94 -9.95
N GLU A 211 -39.73 15.69 -11.24
CA GLU A 211 -40.52 14.57 -11.79
C GLU A 211 -39.71 13.28 -12.07
N LEU A 212 -38.44 13.21 -11.65
CA LEU A 212 -37.59 12.06 -11.95
C LEU A 212 -37.85 10.86 -11.00
N PRO A 213 -37.88 9.62 -11.53
CA PRO A 213 -38.01 8.43 -10.70
C PRO A 213 -36.82 8.30 -9.72
N ARG A 214 -37.08 7.78 -8.51
CA ARG A 214 -36.08 7.65 -7.43
C ARG A 214 -34.78 6.98 -7.86
N VAL A 215 -34.85 6.06 -8.83
CA VAL A 215 -33.67 5.36 -9.38
C VAL A 215 -32.72 6.31 -10.11
N LEU A 216 -33.24 7.31 -10.84
CA LEU A 216 -32.39 8.23 -11.59
C LEU A 216 -31.60 9.18 -10.69
N ARG A 217 -32.04 9.39 -9.43
CA ARG A 217 -31.29 10.17 -8.42
C ARG A 217 -29.99 9.49 -8.00
N PHE A 218 -29.84 8.18 -8.19
CA PHE A 218 -28.58 7.46 -7.93
C PHE A 218 -27.59 7.54 -9.10
N LEU A 219 -28.05 7.91 -10.30
CA LEU A 219 -27.26 7.89 -11.53
C LEU A 219 -26.01 8.80 -11.45
N PRO A 220 -26.08 10.04 -10.94
CA PRO A 220 -24.88 10.87 -10.74
C PRO A 220 -23.86 10.25 -9.78
N LYS A 221 -24.32 9.55 -8.73
CA LYS A 221 -23.45 8.88 -7.75
C LYS A 221 -22.73 7.68 -8.37
N ILE A 222 -23.42 6.92 -9.21
CA ILE A 222 -22.84 5.78 -9.95
C ILE A 222 -21.80 6.30 -10.95
N ILE A 223 -22.13 7.36 -11.71
CA ILE A 223 -21.20 7.99 -12.64
C ILE A 223 -19.94 8.50 -11.91
N LEU A 224 -20.11 9.16 -10.77
CA LEU A 224 -19.00 9.63 -9.94
C LEU A 224 -18.09 8.47 -9.52
N ALA A 225 -18.66 7.37 -9.03
CA ALA A 225 -17.87 6.20 -8.62
C ALA A 225 -17.07 5.62 -9.80
N VAL A 226 -17.69 5.48 -10.98
CA VAL A 226 -17.02 4.98 -12.19
C VAL A 226 -15.89 5.91 -12.64
N ILE A 227 -16.12 7.23 -12.64
CA ILE A 227 -15.09 8.22 -13.00
C ILE A 227 -13.91 8.14 -12.03
N VAL A 228 -14.16 8.10 -10.72
CA VAL A 228 -13.10 8.02 -9.71
C VAL A 228 -12.28 6.76 -9.88
N THR A 229 -12.91 5.60 -10.09
CA THR A 229 -12.17 4.35 -10.34
C THR A 229 -11.37 4.38 -11.64
N ALA A 230 -11.93 4.95 -12.71
CA ALA A 230 -11.21 5.09 -13.99
C ALA A 230 -10.02 6.06 -13.86
N CYS A 231 -10.18 7.16 -13.13
CA CYS A 231 -9.11 8.12 -12.84
C CYS A 231 -8.00 7.50 -11.98
N ASP A 232 -8.33 6.67 -11.00
CA ASP A 232 -7.35 5.97 -10.17
C ASP A 232 -6.47 5.02 -11.00
N GLU A 233 -7.08 4.23 -11.89
CA GLU A 233 -6.33 3.35 -12.79
C GLU A 233 -5.47 4.13 -13.80
N LEU A 234 -5.96 5.26 -14.32
CA LEU A 234 -5.18 6.14 -15.17
C LEU A 234 -4.00 6.76 -14.41
N TYR A 235 -4.24 7.24 -13.19
CA TYR A 235 -3.22 7.82 -12.33
C TYR A 235 -2.14 6.81 -11.99
N LYS A 236 -2.49 5.57 -11.63
CA LYS A 236 -1.52 4.49 -11.40
C LYS A 236 -0.61 4.27 -12.61
N LYS A 237 -1.17 4.22 -13.82
CA LYS A 237 -0.38 4.05 -15.06
C LYS A 237 0.57 5.23 -15.29
N VAL A 238 0.08 6.46 -15.12
CA VAL A 238 0.90 7.67 -15.25
C VAL A 238 2.00 7.70 -14.19
N ALA A 239 1.68 7.35 -12.94
CA ALA A 239 2.64 7.31 -11.83
C ALA A 239 3.73 6.27 -12.05
N LEU A 240 3.38 5.06 -12.50
CA LEU A 240 4.34 4.01 -12.85
C LEU A 240 5.25 4.46 -13.99
N TRP A 241 4.68 4.97 -15.08
CA TRP A 241 5.43 5.49 -16.21
C TRP A 241 6.41 6.59 -15.82
N LEU A 242 5.98 7.51 -14.95
CA LEU A 242 6.80 8.62 -14.49
C LEU A 242 7.90 8.17 -13.52
N ASN A 243 7.64 7.15 -12.70
CA ASN A 243 8.63 6.54 -11.80
C ASN A 243 9.69 5.75 -12.58
N ASP A 244 9.30 5.08 -13.66
CA ASP A 244 10.21 4.36 -14.57
C ASP A 244 11.05 5.35 -15.40
N MET A 245 10.48 6.47 -15.85
CA MET A 245 11.25 7.54 -16.50
C MET A 245 12.26 8.22 -15.57
N GLY A 246 11.91 8.42 -14.30
CA GLY A 246 12.85 8.92 -13.30
C GLY A 246 13.92 7.91 -12.89
N ALA A 247 13.76 6.64 -13.28
CA ALA A 247 14.72 5.55 -13.06
C ALA A 247 15.73 5.36 -14.21
N LEU A 248 15.40 5.87 -15.40
CA LEU A 248 16.20 5.81 -16.63
C LEU A 248 17.27 6.91 -16.68
#